data_AF-B5CW90-F1
#
_entry.id   AF-B5CW90-F1
#
_cell.length_a   1.000
_cell.length_b   1.000
_cell.length_c   1.000
_cell.angle_alpha   90.00
_cell.angle_beta   90.00
_cell.angle_gamma   90.00
#
_symmetry.space_group_name_H-M   'P 1'
#
loop_
_entity.id
_entity.type
_entity.pdbx_description
1 polymer ?
#
loop_
_entity_poly.entity_id
_entity_poly.type
_entity_poly.pdbx_seq_one_letter_code
_entity_poly.pdbx_strand_id
1 'polypeptide(L)'
;MTKLICLLLTTFSLLAISPVKAQSKEEKCLQKLSEYLTYVEKQQWNKTLKPIADCAYYAKGAMKLDNEVRILCWYLYLGELIKHNPNNRDDIREYSGLICSYGYKYEEKPKSYGLELIVANAFILNSGYVKEVWKPIQLAKAINVLTRLEQMNVQPVAEKDYEAFYILSGLSVSDAERLKMMQYTVQLMETLSGLEWFNAAEEALDHRNMKGCPFAALFCVQQSEKKNFPNAWALHGNMFENGKVVHKDLDQAVKYYKQAANNGSVWGKIEYASFLINGKIVEKDYSQALQLLNSVAGESDFLRYGGGYQLGRLYEYGWGVEVNREKAMEFYTDSYEKCIWTKLKELSYEGSMRLENKISEELIDAEVAGVDISQMSVDELLTIAQRYEEINAKSKAVIYEIQAARKGSSYSACKVGVKYFDWSKREDEMWLKYAFEVFDIGSKGNYAPCKYNLALMYLYGYGISPNYEKALELYNKYIEQISAEGYEEYSKDNYLGTITGTLYNEEATKKGIPLKKELDDFNNPDELYQWARFRERDSRPEISIYFYTRAAQKGHPKAAERLEAFKKKIAEKQNSSKQ
;
A
#
# COMPACT_ATOMS: atom_id res chain seq x y z
N MET A 1 24.76 -14.14 -34.96
CA MET A 1 24.75 -15.61 -35.08
C MET A 1 25.20 -16.30 -33.80
N THR A 2 26.45 -16.18 -33.35
CA THR A 2 26.96 -16.91 -32.17
C THR A 2 26.17 -16.66 -30.87
N LYS A 3 25.71 -15.43 -30.62
CA LYS A 3 24.84 -15.11 -29.46
C LYS A 3 23.40 -15.61 -29.59
N LEU A 4 22.88 -15.70 -30.81
CA LEU A 4 21.57 -16.26 -31.12
C LEU A 4 21.55 -17.79 -30.92
N ILE A 5 22.65 -18.42 -31.36
CA ILE A 5 22.94 -19.83 -31.08
C ILE A 5 23.04 -20.04 -29.57
N CYS A 6 23.68 -19.15 -28.81
CA CYS A 6 23.70 -19.25 -27.34
C CYS A 6 22.31 -19.14 -26.68
N LEU A 7 21.46 -18.18 -27.10
CA LEU A 7 20.12 -18.00 -26.52
C LEU A 7 19.17 -19.18 -26.84
N LEU A 8 19.26 -19.71 -28.07
CA LEU A 8 18.51 -20.90 -28.52
C LEU A 8 19.08 -22.20 -27.94
N LEU A 9 20.39 -22.25 -27.64
CA LEU A 9 21.01 -23.38 -26.95
C LEU A 9 20.66 -23.41 -25.46
N THR A 10 20.48 -22.25 -24.81
CA THR A 10 20.05 -22.19 -23.39
C THR A 10 18.64 -22.72 -23.18
N THR A 11 17.72 -22.50 -24.13
CA THR A 11 16.38 -23.11 -24.12
C THR A 11 16.44 -24.60 -24.49
N PHE A 12 17.39 -25.00 -25.35
CA PHE A 12 17.68 -26.40 -25.70
C PHE A 12 18.13 -27.23 -24.47
N SER A 13 18.98 -26.66 -23.61
CA SER A 13 19.46 -27.34 -22.41
C SER A 13 18.39 -27.62 -21.34
N LEU A 14 17.28 -26.89 -21.35
CA LEU A 14 16.16 -27.11 -20.43
C LEU A 14 15.18 -28.20 -20.90
N LEU A 15 15.17 -28.54 -22.19
CA LEU A 15 14.23 -29.49 -22.79
C LEU A 15 14.84 -30.86 -23.15
N ALA A 16 16.18 -30.98 -23.17
CA ALA A 16 16.87 -32.16 -23.68
C ALA A 16 16.96 -33.38 -22.72
N ILE A 17 16.33 -33.35 -21.53
CA ILE A 17 16.43 -34.44 -20.52
C ILE A 17 15.18 -35.34 -20.49
N SER A 18 14.56 -35.61 -21.63
CA SER A 18 13.43 -36.56 -21.70
C SER A 18 13.58 -37.55 -22.86
N PRO A 19 13.74 -38.86 -22.61
CA PRO A 19 13.90 -39.84 -23.67
C PRO A 19 12.53 -40.24 -24.25
N VAL A 20 12.47 -40.22 -25.59
CA VAL A 20 11.58 -40.97 -26.49
C VAL A 20 10.13 -41.19 -26.00
N LYS A 21 9.31 -40.15 -26.13
CA LYS A 21 7.86 -40.23 -26.41
C LYS A 21 7.54 -39.17 -27.45
N ALA A 22 6.50 -39.41 -28.26
CA ALA A 22 6.08 -38.59 -29.41
C ALA A 22 6.51 -37.12 -29.26
N GLN A 23 7.49 -36.68 -30.06
CA GLN A 23 8.07 -35.35 -29.94
C GLN A 23 6.95 -34.31 -29.84
N SER A 24 7.02 -33.50 -28.79
CA SER A 24 6.07 -32.42 -28.54
C SER A 24 6.07 -31.44 -29.73
N LYS A 25 4.99 -30.67 -29.92
CA LYS A 25 4.95 -29.68 -31.02
C LYS A 25 6.05 -28.64 -30.85
N GLU A 26 6.42 -28.36 -29.61
CA GLU A 26 7.53 -27.51 -29.18
C GLU A 26 8.88 -28.06 -29.67
N GLU A 27 9.18 -29.32 -29.40
CA GLU A 27 10.42 -29.98 -29.86
C GLU A 27 10.52 -30.00 -31.39
N LYS A 28 9.42 -30.32 -32.08
CA LYS A 28 9.37 -30.31 -33.56
C LYS A 28 9.57 -28.90 -34.12
N CYS A 29 8.97 -27.90 -33.49
CA CYS A 29 9.15 -26.49 -33.86
C CYS A 29 10.62 -26.07 -33.76
N LEU A 30 11.27 -26.34 -32.62
CA LEU A 30 12.68 -25.98 -32.39
C LEU A 30 13.64 -26.77 -33.28
N GLN A 31 13.38 -28.06 -33.52
CA GLN A 31 14.19 -28.88 -34.43
C GLN A 31 14.15 -28.32 -35.86
N LYS A 32 12.95 -27.94 -36.34
CA LYS A 32 12.79 -27.35 -37.67
C LYS A 32 13.37 -25.95 -37.78
N LEU A 33 13.32 -25.15 -36.72
CA LEU A 33 14.01 -23.87 -36.65
C LEU A 33 15.54 -24.06 -36.73
N SER A 34 16.10 -25.03 -36.02
CA SER A 34 17.53 -25.37 -36.08
C SER A 34 17.97 -25.84 -37.47
N GLU A 35 17.13 -26.65 -38.13
CA GLU A 35 17.37 -27.10 -39.50
C GLU A 35 17.39 -25.91 -40.49
N TYR A 36 16.43 -24.99 -40.38
CA TYR A 36 16.40 -23.74 -41.15
C TYR A 36 17.70 -22.93 -40.95
N LEU A 37 18.09 -22.67 -39.70
CA LEU A 37 19.29 -21.89 -39.37
C LEU A 37 20.56 -22.52 -39.94
N THR A 38 20.67 -23.85 -39.93
CA THR A 38 21.81 -24.58 -40.50
C THR A 38 21.91 -24.36 -42.01
N TYR A 39 20.79 -24.33 -42.73
CA TYR A 39 20.80 -24.02 -44.17
C TYR A 39 21.12 -22.57 -44.45
N VAL A 40 20.64 -21.63 -43.62
CA VAL A 40 20.98 -20.22 -43.75
C VAL A 40 22.47 -19.97 -43.50
N GLU A 41 23.06 -20.59 -42.47
CA GLU A 41 24.50 -20.53 -42.19
C GLU A 41 25.35 -21.01 -43.37
N LYS A 42 24.91 -22.07 -44.05
CA LYS A 42 25.57 -22.62 -45.24
C LYS A 42 25.20 -21.90 -46.53
N GLN A 43 24.42 -20.81 -46.46
CA GLN A 43 23.92 -20.04 -47.60
C GLN A 43 23.12 -20.87 -48.62
N GLN A 44 22.44 -21.92 -48.16
CA GLN A 44 21.64 -22.83 -48.99
C GLN A 44 20.17 -22.39 -49.06
N TRP A 45 19.93 -21.20 -49.62
CA TRP A 45 18.61 -20.53 -49.66
C TRP A 45 17.51 -21.31 -50.38
N ASN A 46 17.85 -22.22 -51.30
CA ASN A 46 16.86 -23.07 -51.97
C ASN A 46 16.29 -24.18 -51.05
N LYS A 47 16.89 -24.41 -49.88
CA LYS A 47 16.50 -25.45 -48.91
C LYS A 47 15.85 -24.90 -47.64
N THR A 48 15.73 -23.58 -47.50
CA THR A 48 15.27 -22.92 -46.28
C THR A 48 13.75 -22.93 -46.12
N LEU A 49 13.00 -22.78 -47.22
CA LEU A 49 11.53 -22.62 -47.19
C LEU A 49 10.80 -23.77 -46.49
N LYS A 50 11.15 -25.03 -46.81
CA LYS A 50 10.44 -26.21 -46.28
C LYS A 50 10.62 -26.38 -44.76
N PRO A 51 11.85 -26.32 -44.21
CA PRO A 51 12.07 -26.33 -42.76
C PRO A 51 11.34 -25.20 -42.02
N ILE A 52 11.35 -23.96 -42.54
CA ILE A 52 10.71 -22.84 -41.83
C ILE A 52 9.17 -22.90 -41.92
N ALA A 53 8.61 -23.43 -43.01
CA ALA A 53 7.17 -23.68 -43.13
C ALA A 53 6.69 -24.72 -42.11
N ASP A 54 7.43 -25.82 -41.97
CA ASP A 54 7.14 -26.86 -40.98
C ASP A 54 7.28 -26.30 -39.54
N CYS A 55 8.28 -25.45 -39.30
CA CYS A 55 8.46 -24.73 -38.03
C CYS A 55 7.25 -23.84 -37.68
N ALA A 56 6.83 -22.98 -38.62
CA ALA A 56 5.69 -22.08 -38.47
C ALA A 56 4.37 -22.84 -38.23
N TYR A 57 4.19 -23.98 -38.89
CA TYR A 57 3.05 -24.87 -38.67
C TYR A 57 3.04 -25.44 -37.23
N TYR A 58 4.16 -25.98 -36.75
CA TYR A 58 4.23 -26.51 -35.39
C TYR A 58 4.05 -25.42 -34.32
N ALA A 59 4.53 -24.19 -34.58
CA ALA A 59 4.34 -23.04 -33.69
C ALA A 59 2.86 -22.68 -33.45
N LYS A 60 1.93 -23.00 -34.36
CA LYS A 60 0.48 -22.77 -34.14
C LYS A 60 -0.07 -23.56 -32.94
N GLY A 61 0.46 -24.75 -32.68
CA GLY A 61 -0.01 -25.65 -31.63
C GLY A 61 0.95 -25.87 -30.46
N ALA A 62 2.07 -25.16 -30.41
CA ALA A 62 3.09 -25.27 -29.37
C ALA A 62 2.77 -24.33 -28.21
N MET A 63 1.84 -24.72 -27.33
CA MET A 63 1.34 -23.87 -26.25
C MET A 63 2.36 -23.60 -25.15
N LYS A 64 3.40 -24.45 -25.01
CA LYS A 64 4.45 -24.26 -24.01
C LYS A 64 5.63 -23.41 -24.52
N LEU A 65 5.62 -22.99 -25.79
CA LEU A 65 6.58 -22.02 -26.30
C LEU A 65 6.14 -20.60 -25.92
N ASP A 66 7.11 -19.78 -25.54
CA ASP A 66 6.89 -18.34 -25.37
C ASP A 66 6.28 -17.73 -26.64
N ASN A 67 5.32 -16.82 -26.45
CA ASN A 67 4.65 -16.13 -27.55
C ASN A 67 5.64 -15.45 -28.49
N GLU A 68 6.75 -14.93 -27.98
CA GLU A 68 7.81 -14.28 -28.75
C GLU A 68 8.47 -15.25 -29.74
N VAL A 69 8.78 -16.47 -29.30
CA VAL A 69 9.38 -17.51 -30.15
C VAL A 69 8.41 -17.89 -31.27
N ARG A 70 7.12 -18.01 -30.96
CA ARG A 70 6.08 -18.35 -31.93
C ARG A 70 5.91 -17.26 -32.99
N ILE A 71 5.89 -15.99 -32.56
CA ILE A 71 5.85 -14.82 -33.46
C ILE A 71 7.07 -14.78 -34.37
N LEU A 72 8.27 -15.03 -33.84
CA LEU A 72 9.51 -15.05 -34.62
C LEU A 72 9.49 -16.15 -35.69
N CYS A 73 9.02 -17.36 -35.36
CA CYS A 73 8.89 -18.44 -36.32
C CYS A 73 7.93 -18.07 -37.48
N TRP A 74 6.79 -17.45 -37.17
CA TRP A 74 5.85 -16.98 -38.19
C TRP A 74 6.43 -15.86 -39.04
N TYR A 75 7.19 -14.93 -38.44
CA TYR A 75 7.79 -13.83 -39.17
C TYR A 75 8.91 -14.27 -40.11
N LEU A 76 9.74 -15.22 -39.70
CA LEU A 76 10.76 -15.84 -40.56
C LEU A 76 10.12 -16.59 -41.74
N TYR A 77 9.04 -17.33 -41.49
CA TYR A 77 8.29 -17.98 -42.56
C TYR A 77 7.69 -16.97 -43.53
N LEU A 78 7.11 -15.87 -43.03
CA LEU A 78 6.56 -14.79 -43.84
C LEU A 78 7.63 -14.22 -44.80
N GLY A 79 8.85 -14.01 -44.31
CA GLY A 79 9.98 -13.53 -45.12
C GLY A 79 10.34 -14.49 -46.26
N GLU A 80 10.48 -15.78 -45.98
CA GLU A 80 10.77 -16.80 -46.99
C GLU A 80 9.60 -17.00 -47.97
N LEU A 81 8.36 -16.93 -47.48
CA LEU A 81 7.16 -17.04 -48.29
C LEU A 81 7.07 -15.90 -49.30
N ILE A 82 7.36 -14.66 -48.89
CA ILE A 82 7.36 -13.49 -49.78
C ILE A 82 8.47 -13.61 -50.84
N LYS A 83 9.67 -14.09 -50.48
CA LYS A 83 10.78 -14.29 -51.43
C LYS A 83 10.46 -15.34 -52.49
N HIS A 84 9.89 -16.47 -52.08
CA HIS A 84 9.69 -17.62 -52.96
C HIS A 84 8.33 -17.65 -53.65
N ASN A 85 7.30 -17.05 -53.06
CA ASN A 85 5.94 -17.07 -53.57
C ASN A 85 5.13 -15.82 -53.16
N PRO A 86 5.47 -14.62 -53.70
CA PRO A 86 4.86 -13.36 -53.31
C PRO A 86 3.35 -13.25 -53.63
N ASN A 87 2.82 -14.13 -54.49
CA ASN A 87 1.40 -14.14 -54.87
C ASN A 87 0.52 -14.98 -53.94
N ASN A 88 1.08 -15.68 -52.95
CA ASN A 88 0.33 -16.50 -52.00
C ASN A 88 -0.33 -15.63 -50.91
N ARG A 89 -1.38 -14.90 -51.30
CA ARG A 89 -2.06 -13.92 -50.43
C ARG A 89 -2.73 -14.55 -49.21
N ASP A 90 -3.19 -15.79 -49.31
CA ASP A 90 -3.90 -16.47 -48.22
C ASP A 90 -2.96 -16.83 -47.06
N ASP A 91 -1.79 -17.40 -47.37
CA ASP A 91 -0.79 -17.72 -46.33
C ASP A 91 -0.16 -16.45 -45.75
N ILE A 92 0.13 -15.44 -46.57
CA ILE A 92 0.63 -14.14 -46.08
C ILE A 92 -0.38 -13.53 -45.10
N ARG A 93 -1.68 -13.58 -45.41
CA ARG A 93 -2.76 -13.09 -44.53
C ARG A 93 -2.88 -13.91 -43.25
N GLU A 94 -2.81 -15.23 -43.33
CA GLU A 94 -2.97 -16.10 -42.16
C GLU A 94 -1.85 -15.87 -41.14
N TYR A 95 -0.59 -15.89 -41.59
CA TYR A 95 0.55 -15.74 -40.69
C TYR A 95 0.74 -14.29 -40.21
N SER A 96 0.40 -13.28 -41.01
CA SER A 96 0.35 -11.89 -40.53
C SER A 96 -0.72 -11.69 -39.46
N GLY A 97 -1.90 -12.30 -39.60
CA GLY A 97 -2.96 -12.30 -38.58
C GLY A 97 -2.56 -13.01 -37.28
N LEU A 98 -1.83 -14.12 -37.37
CA LEU A 98 -1.28 -14.83 -36.20
C LEU A 98 -0.25 -13.98 -35.45
N ILE A 99 0.68 -13.34 -36.17
CA ILE A 99 1.65 -12.41 -35.57
C ILE A 99 0.93 -11.27 -34.85
N CYS A 100 -0.09 -10.67 -35.47
CA CYS A 100 -0.84 -9.58 -34.85
C CYS A 100 -1.63 -10.03 -33.61
N SER A 101 -2.32 -11.18 -33.68
CA SER A 101 -3.16 -11.66 -32.58
C SER A 101 -2.36 -12.10 -31.34
N TYR A 102 -1.18 -12.68 -31.53
CA TYR A 102 -0.31 -13.10 -30.44
C TYR A 102 0.60 -11.98 -29.94
N GLY A 103 0.95 -11.02 -30.81
CA GLY A 103 1.68 -9.81 -30.42
C GLY A 103 0.86 -8.85 -29.54
N TYR A 104 -0.47 -8.98 -29.53
CA TYR A 104 -1.40 -8.12 -28.80
C TYR A 104 -2.31 -8.88 -27.81
N LYS A 105 -1.99 -10.12 -27.44
CA LYS A 105 -2.83 -10.88 -26.50
C LYS A 105 -2.85 -10.20 -25.13
N TYR A 106 -4.06 -9.89 -24.66
CA TYR A 106 -4.43 -8.86 -23.66
C TYR A 106 -3.76 -8.86 -22.27
N GLU A 107 -2.85 -9.79 -21.96
CA GLU A 107 -2.24 -9.89 -20.60
C GLU A 107 -0.72 -10.08 -20.59
N GLU A 108 -0.07 -10.33 -21.75
CA GLU A 108 1.39 -10.39 -21.84
C GLU A 108 1.86 -9.53 -23.02
N LYS A 109 2.18 -8.27 -22.71
CA LYS A 109 2.73 -7.32 -23.69
C LYS A 109 4.11 -7.82 -24.20
N PRO A 110 4.49 -7.51 -25.46
CA PRO A 110 5.79 -7.89 -26.03
C PRO A 110 6.94 -7.40 -25.14
N LYS A 111 7.91 -8.27 -24.78
CA LYS A 111 8.98 -7.93 -23.82
C LYS A 111 10.16 -7.18 -24.48
N SER A 112 10.12 -6.93 -25.80
CA SER A 112 11.22 -6.29 -26.55
C SER A 112 10.78 -5.50 -27.79
N TYR A 113 11.56 -4.47 -28.13
CA TYR A 113 11.34 -3.53 -29.24
C TYR A 113 11.32 -4.20 -30.64
N GLY A 114 12.12 -5.25 -30.84
CA GLY A 114 12.14 -6.00 -32.11
C GLY A 114 10.83 -6.71 -32.41
N LEU A 115 10.12 -7.16 -31.37
CA LEU A 115 8.85 -7.86 -31.51
C LEU A 115 7.72 -6.91 -31.93
N GLU A 116 7.71 -5.68 -31.40
CA GLU A 116 6.75 -4.63 -31.78
C GLU A 116 6.86 -4.24 -33.27
N LEU A 117 8.09 -4.17 -33.80
CA LEU A 117 8.36 -3.93 -35.21
C LEU A 117 7.89 -5.06 -36.12
N ILE A 118 8.12 -6.30 -35.70
CA ILE A 118 7.66 -7.50 -36.40
C ILE A 118 6.13 -7.47 -36.53
N VAL A 119 5.46 -7.13 -35.43
CA VAL A 119 3.99 -7.00 -35.39
C VAL A 119 3.51 -5.84 -36.26
N ALA A 120 4.20 -4.70 -36.24
CA ALA A 120 3.88 -3.56 -37.10
C ALA A 120 4.06 -3.87 -38.60
N ASN A 121 5.11 -4.60 -38.98
CA ASN A 121 5.34 -4.99 -40.38
C ASN A 121 4.33 -6.03 -40.86
N ALA A 122 4.05 -7.05 -40.04
CA ALA A 122 3.00 -8.02 -40.33
C ALA A 122 1.64 -7.34 -40.58
N PHE A 123 1.33 -6.27 -39.84
CA PHE A 123 0.13 -5.48 -40.07
C PHE A 123 0.08 -4.81 -41.45
N ILE A 124 1.20 -4.21 -41.90
CA ILE A 124 1.27 -3.56 -43.22
C ILE A 124 1.05 -4.58 -44.33
N LEU A 125 1.64 -5.78 -44.19
CA LEU A 125 1.45 -6.88 -45.13
C LEU A 125 0.01 -7.41 -45.15
N ASN A 126 -0.80 -7.08 -44.13
CA ASN A 126 -2.21 -7.44 -44.00
C ASN A 126 -3.18 -6.29 -44.39
N SER A 127 -2.69 -5.09 -44.70
CA SER A 127 -3.50 -3.86 -44.77
C SER A 127 -4.38 -3.71 -46.03
N GLY A 128 -4.76 -4.82 -46.67
CA GLY A 128 -5.80 -4.83 -47.70
C GLY A 128 -7.23 -4.82 -47.14
N TYR A 129 -7.45 -5.24 -45.89
CA TYR A 129 -8.80 -5.38 -45.31
C TYR A 129 -8.77 -5.35 -43.77
N VAL A 130 -8.98 -4.21 -43.10
CA VAL A 130 -9.28 -4.22 -41.65
C VAL A 130 -10.25 -3.10 -41.22
N LYS A 131 -11.30 -3.51 -40.50
CA LYS A 131 -12.43 -2.75 -39.90
C LYS A 131 -12.07 -1.96 -38.63
N GLU A 132 -13.02 -1.17 -38.12
CA GLU A 132 -13.03 -0.34 -36.88
C GLU A 132 -12.54 -0.99 -35.57
N VAL A 133 -12.37 -2.31 -35.51
CA VAL A 133 -12.08 -3.09 -34.28
C VAL A 133 -10.65 -2.89 -33.73
N TRP A 134 -9.81 -2.06 -34.36
CA TRP A 134 -8.36 -2.06 -34.12
C TRP A 134 -7.72 -0.69 -33.82
N LYS A 135 -8.52 0.30 -33.39
CA LYS A 135 -8.05 1.64 -32.94
C LYS A 135 -6.97 1.63 -31.84
N PRO A 136 -6.97 0.72 -30.84
CA PRO A 136 -5.91 0.68 -29.83
C PRO A 136 -4.50 0.43 -30.39
N ILE A 137 -4.40 -0.31 -31.51
CA ILE A 137 -3.11 -0.61 -32.18
C ILE A 137 -2.54 0.62 -32.90
N GLN A 138 -3.40 1.50 -33.40
CA GLN A 138 -3.00 2.75 -34.04
C GLN A 138 -2.38 3.71 -33.02
N LEU A 139 -2.92 3.72 -31.80
CA LEU A 139 -2.43 4.50 -30.66
C LEU A 139 -1.06 4.04 -30.18
N ALA A 140 -0.89 2.72 -29.99
CA ALA A 140 0.39 2.12 -29.63
C ALA A 140 1.49 2.41 -30.67
N LYS A 141 1.15 2.44 -31.97
CA LYS A 141 2.08 2.78 -33.06
C LYS A 141 2.51 4.24 -33.04
N ALA A 142 1.59 5.17 -32.78
CA ALA A 142 1.89 6.59 -32.67
C ALA A 142 2.82 6.87 -31.47
N ILE A 143 2.52 6.30 -30.30
CA ILE A 143 3.37 6.40 -29.11
C ILE A 143 4.77 5.84 -29.40
N ASN A 144 4.86 4.66 -30.03
CA ASN A 144 6.15 4.03 -30.36
C ASN A 144 7.01 4.87 -31.33
N VAL A 145 6.40 5.49 -32.35
CA VAL A 145 7.14 6.41 -33.26
C VAL A 145 7.62 7.65 -32.52
N LEU A 146 6.83 8.21 -31.60
CA LEU A 146 7.21 9.37 -30.81
C LEU A 146 8.33 9.05 -29.81
N THR A 147 8.27 7.88 -29.15
CA THR A 147 9.32 7.36 -28.28
C THR A 147 10.64 7.15 -29.05
N ARG A 148 10.60 6.72 -30.32
CA ARG A 148 11.80 6.59 -31.16
C ARG A 148 12.44 7.92 -31.51
N LEU A 149 11.64 8.95 -31.82
CA LEU A 149 12.16 10.28 -32.11
C LEU A 149 12.87 10.88 -30.89
N GLU A 150 12.36 10.61 -29.68
CA GLU A 150 13.00 10.98 -28.42
C GLU A 150 14.31 10.20 -28.20
N GLN A 151 14.30 8.88 -28.38
CA GLN A 151 15.48 8.02 -28.20
C GLN A 151 16.59 8.27 -29.23
N MET A 152 16.26 8.68 -30.45
CA MET A 152 17.24 9.11 -31.45
C MET A 152 18.06 10.33 -31.00
N ASN A 153 17.54 11.13 -30.06
CA ASN A 153 18.25 12.23 -29.41
C ASN A 153 19.02 11.82 -28.14
N VAL A 154 18.81 10.60 -27.63
CA VAL A 154 19.38 10.11 -26.35
C VAL A 154 20.22 8.83 -26.59
N GLN A 155 21.22 8.92 -27.47
CA GLN A 155 22.19 7.85 -27.78
C GLN A 155 21.56 6.52 -28.29
N PRO A 156 22.16 5.83 -29.27
CA PRO A 156 21.63 4.56 -29.74
C PRO A 156 21.76 3.52 -28.62
N VAL A 157 20.63 3.15 -28.00
CA VAL A 157 20.57 1.95 -27.16
C VAL A 157 20.92 0.79 -28.09
N ALA A 158 22.09 0.21 -27.86
CA ALA A 158 22.64 -0.87 -28.66
C ALA A 158 21.90 -2.18 -28.38
N GLU A 159 20.64 -2.31 -28.79
CA GLU A 159 19.98 -3.61 -28.87
C GLU A 159 20.35 -4.30 -30.19
N LYS A 160 21.59 -4.81 -30.22
CA LYS A 160 22.18 -5.59 -31.33
C LYS A 160 21.53 -6.96 -31.54
N ASP A 161 20.57 -7.37 -30.71
CA ASP A 161 20.14 -8.77 -30.63
C ASP A 161 19.08 -9.17 -31.68
N TYR A 162 18.39 -8.21 -32.31
CA TYR A 162 17.37 -8.49 -33.35
C TYR A 162 17.76 -8.02 -34.76
N GLU A 163 18.87 -7.29 -34.92
CA GLU A 163 19.39 -6.87 -36.22
C GLU A 163 19.67 -8.08 -37.13
N ALA A 164 20.15 -9.18 -36.53
CA ALA A 164 20.34 -10.46 -37.21
C ALA A 164 19.03 -11.06 -37.75
N PHE A 165 17.88 -10.88 -37.08
CA PHE A 165 16.58 -11.41 -37.55
C PHE A 165 16.02 -10.64 -38.76
N TYR A 166 16.26 -9.33 -38.84
CA TYR A 166 15.93 -8.54 -40.04
C TYR A 166 16.77 -8.97 -41.24
N ILE A 167 18.05 -9.25 -41.00
CA ILE A 167 18.97 -9.74 -42.03
C ILE A 167 18.58 -11.15 -42.49
N LEU A 168 18.22 -12.04 -41.56
CA LEU A 168 17.87 -13.45 -41.85
C LEU A 168 16.51 -13.60 -42.56
N SER A 169 15.49 -12.81 -42.17
CA SER A 169 14.17 -12.86 -42.82
C SER A 169 14.19 -12.30 -44.25
N GLY A 170 15.22 -11.52 -44.61
CA GLY A 170 15.31 -10.78 -45.87
C GLY A 170 14.25 -9.67 -46.03
N LEU A 171 13.51 -9.37 -44.98
CA LEU A 171 12.68 -8.17 -44.82
C LEU A 171 13.53 -7.07 -44.16
N SER A 172 14.76 -6.86 -44.65
CA SER A 172 15.54 -5.69 -44.25
C SER A 172 14.72 -4.46 -44.64
N VAL A 173 14.18 -3.73 -43.67
CA VAL A 173 13.46 -2.50 -43.98
C VAL A 173 14.49 -1.53 -44.56
N SER A 174 14.49 -1.40 -45.89
CA SER A 174 15.31 -0.41 -46.56
C SER A 174 15.00 0.98 -46.01
N ASP A 175 15.92 1.94 -46.10
CA ASP A 175 15.64 3.31 -45.66
C ASP A 175 14.41 3.90 -46.37
N ALA A 176 14.14 3.46 -47.60
CA ALA A 176 12.93 3.79 -48.34
C ALA A 176 11.65 3.20 -47.73
N GLU A 177 11.68 1.96 -47.23
CA GLU A 177 10.54 1.34 -46.53
C GLU A 177 10.36 1.89 -45.13
N ARG A 178 11.45 2.25 -44.42
CA ARG A 178 11.38 2.99 -43.15
C ARG A 178 10.71 4.34 -43.36
N LEU A 179 11.08 5.05 -44.42
CA LEU A 179 10.48 6.33 -44.78
C LEU A 179 8.99 6.19 -45.15
N LYS A 180 8.61 5.15 -45.91
CA LYS A 180 7.20 4.86 -46.21
C LYS A 180 6.38 4.55 -44.95
N MET A 181 6.94 3.77 -44.03
CA MET A 181 6.31 3.50 -42.74
C MET A 181 6.17 4.77 -41.89
N MET A 182 7.19 5.62 -41.86
CA MET A 182 7.13 6.92 -41.18
C MET A 182 6.06 7.83 -41.79
N GLN A 183 6.01 7.94 -43.12
CA GLN A 183 5.00 8.72 -43.85
C GLN A 183 3.58 8.21 -43.58
N TYR A 184 3.37 6.90 -43.63
CA TYR A 184 2.09 6.29 -43.31
C TYR A 184 1.69 6.54 -41.84
N THR A 185 2.66 6.46 -40.91
CA THR A 185 2.38 6.73 -39.50
C THR A 185 2.05 8.20 -39.25
N VAL A 186 2.72 9.13 -39.93
CA VAL A 186 2.40 10.56 -39.88
C VAL A 186 0.99 10.84 -40.41
N GLN A 187 0.64 10.28 -41.57
CA GLN A 187 -0.72 10.39 -42.11
C GLN A 187 -1.77 9.82 -41.15
N LEU A 188 -1.46 8.69 -40.50
CA LEU A 188 -2.36 8.07 -39.55
C LEU A 188 -2.52 8.92 -38.27
N MET A 189 -1.43 9.51 -37.77
CA MET A 189 -1.43 10.45 -36.64
C MET A 189 -2.29 11.69 -36.92
N GLU A 190 -2.33 12.18 -38.15
CA GLU A 190 -3.18 13.32 -38.54
C GLU A 190 -4.68 13.01 -38.44
N THR A 191 -5.06 11.74 -38.63
CA THR A 191 -6.46 11.28 -38.58
C THR A 191 -6.99 11.04 -37.16
N LEU A 192 -6.12 10.98 -36.14
CA LEU A 192 -6.54 10.75 -34.76
C LEU A 192 -7.37 11.91 -34.21
N SER A 193 -8.44 11.57 -33.50
CA SER A 193 -9.28 12.49 -32.74
C SER A 193 -8.56 12.98 -31.47
N GLY A 194 -9.07 14.06 -30.88
CA GLY A 194 -8.53 14.57 -29.62
C GLY A 194 -8.62 13.56 -28.46
N LEU A 195 -9.72 12.80 -28.38
CA LEU A 195 -9.89 11.74 -27.37
C LEU A 195 -8.86 10.62 -27.56
N GLU A 196 -8.60 10.20 -28.80
CA GLU A 196 -7.59 9.17 -29.08
C GLU A 196 -6.19 9.67 -28.66
N TRP A 197 -5.82 10.90 -29.02
CA TRP A 197 -4.58 11.51 -28.54
C TRP A 197 -4.49 11.63 -27.01
N PHE A 198 -5.61 11.91 -26.34
CA PHE A 198 -5.66 11.98 -24.88
C PHE A 198 -5.43 10.61 -24.24
N ASN A 199 -6.12 9.58 -24.70
CA ASN A 199 -5.92 8.22 -24.22
C ASN A 199 -4.47 7.76 -24.43
N ALA A 200 -3.84 8.20 -25.53
CA ALA A 200 -2.43 7.92 -25.81
C ALA A 200 -1.50 8.56 -24.76
N ALA A 201 -1.82 9.78 -24.36
CA ALA A 201 -1.09 10.49 -23.33
C ALA A 201 -1.23 9.81 -21.96
N GLU A 202 -2.45 9.41 -21.58
CA GLU A 202 -2.68 8.66 -20.33
C GLU A 202 -1.91 7.32 -20.33
N GLU A 203 -1.92 6.59 -21.46
CA GLU A 203 -1.16 5.35 -21.59
C GLU A 203 0.35 5.58 -21.49
N ALA A 204 0.87 6.65 -22.10
CA ALA A 204 2.30 7.00 -22.03
C ALA A 204 2.76 7.43 -20.62
N LEU A 205 1.82 7.84 -19.75
CA LEU A 205 2.05 8.23 -18.36
C LEU A 205 1.95 7.07 -17.35
N ASP A 206 1.27 5.97 -17.69
CA ASP A 206 1.07 4.86 -16.75
C ASP A 206 2.40 4.16 -16.42
N HIS A 207 2.74 4.18 -15.12
CA HIS A 207 4.02 3.74 -14.57
C HIS A 207 4.23 2.23 -14.54
N ARG A 208 3.23 1.42 -14.91
CA ARG A 208 3.29 -0.03 -14.70
C ARG A 208 4.08 -0.80 -15.75
N ASN A 209 4.36 -0.26 -16.95
CA ASN A 209 5.03 -1.05 -18.01
C ASN A 209 5.92 -0.28 -18.99
N MET A 210 6.16 1.01 -18.77
CA MET A 210 7.24 1.75 -19.43
C MET A 210 7.90 2.61 -18.35
N LYS A 211 9.23 2.77 -18.41
CA LYS A 211 9.78 4.04 -17.97
C LYS A 211 9.02 5.07 -18.81
N GLY A 212 8.11 5.82 -18.20
CA GLY A 212 7.23 6.74 -18.93
C GLY A 212 8.05 7.50 -19.97
N CYS A 213 7.46 7.78 -21.13
CA CYS A 213 8.11 8.58 -22.16
C CYS A 213 7.57 10.01 -22.05
N PRO A 214 8.14 10.87 -21.17
CA PRO A 214 7.73 12.26 -20.98
C PRO A 214 7.44 12.99 -22.29
N PHE A 215 8.32 12.84 -23.29
CA PHE A 215 8.14 13.51 -24.57
C PHE A 215 6.92 12.99 -25.34
N ALA A 216 6.74 11.67 -25.41
CA ALA A 216 5.57 11.09 -26.08
C ALA A 216 4.27 11.50 -25.39
N ALA A 217 4.23 11.45 -24.05
CA ALA A 217 3.07 11.89 -23.28
C ALA A 217 2.75 13.38 -23.53
N LEU A 218 3.76 14.25 -23.44
CA LEU A 218 3.62 15.69 -23.67
C LEU A 218 3.18 15.99 -25.12
N PHE A 219 3.77 15.30 -26.10
CA PHE A 219 3.39 15.47 -27.50
C PHE A 219 1.94 15.05 -27.73
N CYS A 220 1.53 13.88 -27.23
CA CYS A 220 0.16 13.39 -27.35
C CYS A 220 -0.85 14.37 -26.72
N VAL A 221 -0.54 14.91 -25.53
CA VAL A 221 -1.33 15.98 -24.91
C VAL A 221 -1.43 17.19 -25.83
N GLN A 222 -0.31 17.70 -26.35
CA GLN A 222 -0.31 18.87 -27.23
C GLN A 222 -1.11 18.64 -28.53
N GLN A 223 -1.09 17.43 -29.11
CA GLN A 223 -1.93 17.12 -30.27
C GLN A 223 -3.42 17.04 -29.88
N SER A 224 -3.73 16.48 -28.72
CA SER A 224 -5.09 16.44 -28.19
C SER A 224 -5.65 17.86 -27.94
N GLU A 225 -4.82 18.75 -27.39
CA GLU A 225 -5.15 20.17 -27.20
C GLU A 225 -5.41 20.89 -28.53
N LYS A 226 -4.60 20.63 -29.58
CA LYS A 226 -4.85 21.19 -30.93
C LYS A 226 -6.17 20.73 -31.54
N LYS A 227 -6.64 19.54 -31.13
CA LYS A 227 -7.96 19.01 -31.51
C LYS A 227 -9.08 19.51 -30.56
N ASN A 228 -8.78 20.45 -29.66
CA ASN A 228 -9.68 21.06 -28.68
C ASN A 228 -10.35 20.05 -27.73
N PHE A 229 -9.66 18.98 -27.35
CA PHE A 229 -10.21 18.04 -26.37
C PHE A 229 -10.02 18.58 -24.94
N PRO A 230 -11.09 18.87 -24.18
CA PRO A 230 -10.97 19.64 -22.94
C PRO A 230 -10.10 19.02 -21.85
N ASN A 231 -10.16 17.69 -21.68
CA ASN A 231 -9.39 17.00 -20.65
C ASN A 231 -7.87 17.01 -20.94
N ALA A 232 -7.44 17.29 -22.18
CA ALA A 232 -6.02 17.38 -22.51
C ALA A 232 -5.33 18.51 -21.74
N TRP A 233 -5.97 19.68 -21.63
CA TRP A 233 -5.44 20.78 -20.83
C TRP A 233 -5.37 20.43 -19.34
N ALA A 234 -6.33 19.67 -18.81
CA ALA A 234 -6.27 19.21 -17.43
C ALA A 234 -5.11 18.24 -17.21
N LEU A 235 -4.88 17.31 -18.14
CA LEU A 235 -3.74 16.40 -18.09
C LEU A 235 -2.40 17.15 -18.16
N HIS A 236 -2.31 18.19 -18.99
CA HIS A 236 -1.14 19.05 -19.05
C HIS A 236 -0.89 19.77 -17.71
N GLY A 237 -1.95 20.30 -17.09
CA GLY A 237 -1.87 20.89 -15.75
C GLY A 237 -1.36 19.90 -14.70
N ASN A 238 -1.84 18.65 -14.78
CA ASN A 238 -1.40 17.56 -13.90
C ASN A 238 0.09 17.20 -14.07
N MET A 239 0.62 17.27 -15.29
CA MET A 239 2.05 17.08 -15.55
C MET A 239 2.90 18.14 -14.84
N PHE A 240 2.47 19.41 -14.88
CA PHE A 240 3.13 20.52 -14.16
C PHE A 240 2.97 20.43 -12.65
N GLU A 241 1.83 19.97 -12.14
CA GLU A 241 1.60 19.82 -10.71
C GLU A 241 2.47 18.71 -10.09
N ASN A 242 2.57 17.57 -10.77
CA ASN A 242 3.31 16.42 -10.30
C ASN A 242 4.82 16.51 -10.57
N GLY A 243 5.24 17.26 -11.59
CA GLY A 243 6.65 17.43 -11.93
C GLY A 243 7.32 16.18 -12.51
N LYS A 244 6.53 15.19 -12.97
CA LYS A 244 7.03 13.89 -13.44
C LYS A 244 7.49 13.90 -14.90
N VAL A 245 6.89 14.76 -15.71
CA VAL A 245 7.13 14.87 -17.17
C VAL A 245 7.77 16.20 -17.53
N VAL A 246 7.31 17.27 -16.92
CA VAL A 246 7.86 18.62 -17.00
C VAL A 246 8.34 19.05 -15.61
N HIS A 247 9.15 20.10 -15.52
CA HIS A 247 9.53 20.66 -14.23
C HIS A 247 8.26 21.10 -13.46
N LYS A 248 8.21 20.79 -12.16
CA LYS A 248 7.07 21.15 -11.32
C LYS A 248 6.84 22.67 -11.33
N ASP A 249 5.64 23.10 -11.68
CA ASP A 249 5.25 24.52 -11.74
C ASP A 249 3.75 24.65 -11.43
N LEU A 250 3.42 25.06 -10.21
CA LEU A 250 2.02 25.14 -9.78
C LEU A 250 1.28 26.32 -10.41
N ASP A 251 1.97 27.40 -10.78
CA ASP A 251 1.37 28.55 -11.47
C ASP A 251 0.92 28.18 -12.88
N GLN A 252 1.73 27.38 -13.59
CA GLN A 252 1.33 26.83 -14.89
C GLN A 252 0.22 25.80 -14.75
N ALA A 253 0.30 24.90 -13.76
CA ALA A 253 -0.74 23.91 -13.52
C ALA A 253 -2.12 24.57 -13.37
N VAL A 254 -2.22 25.60 -12.54
CA VAL A 254 -3.46 26.37 -12.33
C VAL A 254 -3.98 27.00 -13.63
N LYS A 255 -3.10 27.60 -14.44
CA LYS A 255 -3.50 28.20 -15.73
C LYS A 255 -4.11 27.16 -16.66
N TYR A 256 -3.48 25.99 -16.76
CA TYR A 256 -3.98 24.88 -17.57
C TYR A 256 -5.30 24.32 -17.04
N TYR A 257 -5.45 24.13 -15.73
CA TYR A 257 -6.72 23.69 -15.14
C TYR A 257 -7.84 24.71 -15.36
N LYS A 258 -7.55 26.01 -15.20
CA LYS A 258 -8.50 27.09 -15.49
C LYS A 258 -8.91 27.10 -16.97
N GLN A 259 -7.96 26.91 -17.88
CA GLN A 259 -8.23 26.79 -19.31
C GLN A 259 -9.09 25.57 -19.61
N ALA A 260 -8.77 24.41 -19.02
CA ALA A 260 -9.56 23.19 -19.16
C ALA A 260 -11.00 23.40 -18.66
N ALA A 261 -11.16 24.04 -17.50
CA ALA A 261 -12.46 24.35 -16.91
C ALA A 261 -13.32 25.24 -17.83
N ASN A 262 -12.71 26.29 -18.39
CA ASN A 262 -13.38 27.21 -19.33
C ASN A 262 -13.79 26.52 -20.64
N ASN A 263 -13.09 25.46 -21.04
CA ASN A 263 -13.41 24.65 -22.21
C ASN A 263 -14.33 23.45 -21.90
N GLY A 264 -14.91 23.39 -20.69
CA GLY A 264 -15.90 22.37 -20.33
C GLY A 264 -15.32 21.05 -19.81
N SER A 265 -14.03 20.98 -19.50
CA SER A 265 -13.44 19.78 -18.89
C SER A 265 -13.98 19.54 -17.48
N VAL A 266 -14.57 18.37 -17.23
CA VAL A 266 -14.99 17.93 -15.89
C VAL A 266 -13.79 17.89 -14.95
N TRP A 267 -12.70 17.26 -15.40
CA TRP A 267 -11.45 17.20 -14.64
C TRP A 267 -10.88 18.60 -14.35
N GLY A 268 -10.81 19.45 -15.38
CA GLY A 268 -10.33 20.82 -15.24
C GLY A 268 -11.11 21.65 -14.23
N LYS A 269 -12.45 21.54 -14.23
CA LYS A 269 -13.30 22.23 -13.24
C LYS A 269 -13.06 21.72 -11.81
N ILE A 270 -12.90 20.41 -11.63
CA ILE A 270 -12.62 19.81 -10.31
C ILE A 270 -11.27 20.30 -9.77
N GLU A 271 -10.22 20.28 -10.59
CA GLU A 271 -8.89 20.69 -10.14
C GLU A 271 -8.82 22.20 -9.92
N TYR A 272 -9.39 23.01 -10.80
CA TYR A 272 -9.42 24.45 -10.59
C TYR A 272 -10.21 24.80 -9.31
N ALA A 273 -11.32 24.11 -9.02
CA ALA A 273 -12.02 24.23 -7.75
C ALA A 273 -11.14 23.83 -6.55
N SER A 274 -10.33 22.77 -6.66
CA SER A 274 -9.35 22.37 -5.63
C SER A 274 -8.36 23.51 -5.31
N PHE A 275 -7.85 24.21 -6.32
CA PHE A 275 -6.96 25.36 -6.11
C PHE A 275 -7.66 26.53 -5.41
N LEU A 276 -8.91 26.83 -5.77
CA LEU A 276 -9.74 27.85 -5.12
C LEU A 276 -10.07 27.49 -3.67
N ILE A 277 -10.22 26.20 -3.34
CA ILE A 277 -10.44 25.74 -1.96
C ILE A 277 -9.16 25.91 -1.12
N ASN A 278 -8.02 25.51 -1.68
CA ASN A 278 -6.76 25.43 -0.95
C ASN A 278 -6.11 26.81 -0.74
N GLY A 279 -6.24 27.74 -1.69
CA GLY A 279 -5.80 29.12 -1.51
C GLY A 279 -4.30 29.38 -1.59
N LYS A 280 -3.51 28.43 -2.11
CA LYS A 280 -2.03 28.52 -2.11
C LYS A 280 -1.46 29.32 -3.27
N ILE A 281 -2.10 29.27 -4.44
CA ILE A 281 -1.64 29.88 -5.70
C ILE A 281 -2.70 30.84 -6.24
N VAL A 282 -3.98 30.48 -6.09
CA VAL A 282 -5.12 31.36 -6.35
C VAL A 282 -5.71 31.78 -5.01
N GLU A 283 -6.27 32.98 -4.94
CA GLU A 283 -7.03 33.43 -3.78
C GLU A 283 -8.21 32.48 -3.52
N LYS A 284 -8.55 32.30 -2.24
CA LYS A 284 -9.64 31.41 -1.86
C LYS A 284 -10.98 31.96 -2.34
N ASP A 285 -11.71 31.13 -3.07
CA ASP A 285 -13.08 31.44 -3.48
C ASP A 285 -13.94 30.17 -3.42
N TYR A 286 -14.51 29.93 -2.24
CA TYR A 286 -15.33 28.76 -1.98
C TYR A 286 -16.64 28.79 -2.77
N SER A 287 -17.20 29.97 -3.03
CA SER A 287 -18.43 30.12 -3.79
C SER A 287 -18.22 29.76 -5.26
N GLN A 288 -17.11 30.21 -5.86
CA GLN A 288 -16.74 29.81 -7.22
C GLN A 288 -16.38 28.31 -7.29
N ALA A 289 -15.64 27.78 -6.32
CA ALA A 289 -15.32 26.35 -6.26
C ALA A 289 -16.59 25.49 -6.21
N LEU A 290 -17.55 25.86 -5.38
CA LEU A 290 -18.85 25.19 -5.28
C LEU A 290 -19.62 25.24 -6.61
N GLN A 291 -19.69 26.40 -7.25
CA GLN A 291 -20.37 26.57 -8.54
C GLN A 291 -19.75 25.67 -9.61
N LEU A 292 -18.42 25.63 -9.70
CA LEU A 292 -17.70 24.79 -10.65
C LEU A 292 -17.99 23.30 -10.42
N LEU A 293 -17.91 22.82 -9.17
CA LEU A 293 -18.16 21.42 -8.83
C LEU A 293 -19.62 21.03 -9.07
N ASN A 294 -20.58 21.85 -8.64
CA ASN A 294 -22.01 21.59 -8.88
C ASN A 294 -22.34 21.56 -10.37
N SER A 295 -21.65 22.36 -11.20
CA SER A 295 -21.88 22.38 -12.65
C SER A 295 -21.50 21.08 -13.37
N VAL A 296 -20.78 20.17 -12.71
CA VAL A 296 -20.36 18.87 -13.27
C VAL A 296 -20.70 17.69 -12.38
N ALA A 297 -21.47 17.88 -11.29
CA ALA A 297 -21.79 16.81 -10.36
C ALA A 297 -22.60 15.65 -10.99
N GLY A 298 -23.34 15.92 -12.08
CA GLY A 298 -24.08 14.91 -12.84
C GLY A 298 -23.30 14.23 -13.96
N GLU A 299 -22.03 14.60 -14.18
CA GLU A 299 -21.21 14.05 -15.25
C GLU A 299 -20.61 12.70 -14.84
N SER A 300 -20.49 11.77 -15.79
CA SER A 300 -20.02 10.40 -15.53
C SER A 300 -18.62 10.33 -14.91
N ASP A 301 -17.75 11.27 -15.29
CA ASP A 301 -16.36 11.35 -14.86
C ASP A 301 -16.17 12.11 -13.53
N PHE A 302 -17.23 12.69 -12.95
CA PHE A 302 -17.15 13.55 -11.77
C PHE A 302 -16.52 12.85 -10.56
N LEU A 303 -17.06 11.68 -10.20
CA LEU A 303 -16.57 10.89 -9.07
C LEU A 303 -15.20 10.25 -9.40
N ARG A 304 -14.97 9.89 -10.67
CA ARG A 304 -13.72 9.31 -11.15
C ARG A 304 -12.53 10.24 -10.88
N TYR A 305 -12.67 11.52 -11.15
CA TYR A 305 -11.62 12.53 -10.92
C TYR A 305 -11.64 13.16 -9.52
N GLY A 306 -12.40 12.61 -8.57
CA GLY A 306 -12.38 13.08 -7.17
C GLY A 306 -13.19 14.35 -6.92
N GLY A 307 -14.17 14.67 -7.78
CA GLY A 307 -15.10 15.78 -7.55
C GLY A 307 -15.93 15.59 -6.29
N GLY A 308 -16.36 14.34 -6.01
CA GLY A 308 -17.07 13.98 -4.78
C GLY A 308 -16.27 14.34 -3.53
N TYR A 309 -14.97 14.00 -3.48
CA TYR A 309 -14.10 14.41 -2.38
C TYR A 309 -14.12 15.92 -2.11
N GLN A 310 -14.01 16.73 -3.17
CA GLN A 310 -13.98 18.19 -3.00
C GLN A 310 -15.33 18.73 -2.53
N LEU A 311 -16.46 18.24 -3.06
CA LEU A 311 -17.79 18.60 -2.54
C LEU A 311 -17.98 18.15 -1.09
N GLY A 312 -17.52 16.95 -0.75
CA GLY A 312 -17.53 16.43 0.62
C GLY A 312 -16.87 17.40 1.59
N ARG A 313 -15.70 17.94 1.23
CA ARG A 313 -15.01 18.96 2.04
C ARG A 313 -15.81 20.26 2.18
N LEU A 314 -16.41 20.75 1.10
CA LEU A 314 -17.19 21.98 1.15
C LEU A 314 -18.37 21.85 2.11
N TYR A 315 -19.11 20.74 2.04
CA TYR A 315 -20.24 20.46 2.93
C TYR A 315 -19.83 20.14 4.37
N GLU A 316 -18.71 19.44 4.57
CA GLU A 316 -18.20 19.13 5.91
C GLU A 316 -17.80 20.39 6.69
N TYR A 317 -17.06 21.29 6.02
CA TYR A 317 -16.52 22.49 6.65
C TYR A 317 -17.41 23.73 6.50
N GLY A 318 -18.49 23.65 5.73
CA GLY A 318 -19.36 24.80 5.46
C GLY A 318 -18.67 25.88 4.63
N TRP A 319 -17.80 25.49 3.69
CA TRP A 319 -17.07 26.42 2.84
C TRP A 319 -17.93 26.83 1.65
N GLY A 320 -18.49 28.04 1.70
CA GLY A 320 -19.40 28.54 0.65
C GLY A 320 -20.79 27.90 0.64
N VAL A 321 -21.06 27.01 1.59
CA VAL A 321 -22.35 26.33 1.84
C VAL A 321 -22.59 26.19 3.34
N GLU A 322 -23.84 25.94 3.73
CA GLU A 322 -24.13 25.50 5.10
C GLU A 322 -23.51 24.12 5.37
N VAL A 323 -23.06 23.91 6.61
CA VAL A 323 -22.52 22.62 7.05
C VAL A 323 -23.59 21.55 6.89
N ASN A 324 -23.27 20.49 6.15
CA ASN A 324 -24.15 19.33 5.98
C ASN A 324 -23.31 18.05 5.95
N ARG A 325 -23.24 17.37 7.11
CA ARG A 325 -22.41 16.18 7.28
C ARG A 325 -22.95 14.94 6.55
N GLU A 326 -24.27 14.83 6.43
CA GLU A 326 -24.91 13.72 5.69
C GLU A 326 -24.55 13.79 4.20
N LYS A 327 -24.69 14.97 3.59
CA LYS A 327 -24.24 15.18 2.20
C LYS A 327 -22.75 14.99 2.04
N ALA A 328 -21.95 15.48 2.98
CA ALA A 328 -20.50 15.29 2.95
C ALA A 328 -20.12 13.81 2.97
N MET A 329 -20.78 13.02 3.82
CA MET A 329 -20.61 11.57 3.90
C MET A 329 -20.96 10.89 2.58
N GLU A 330 -22.12 11.20 1.99
CA GLU A 330 -22.55 10.66 0.71
C GLU A 330 -21.48 10.87 -0.37
N PHE A 331 -21.00 12.11 -0.51
CA PHE A 331 -19.95 12.44 -1.49
C PHE A 331 -18.60 11.75 -1.23
N TYR A 332 -18.21 11.59 0.04
CA TYR A 332 -16.98 10.87 0.38
C TYR A 332 -17.07 9.38 0.05
N THR A 333 -18.18 8.73 0.41
CA THR A 333 -18.41 7.31 0.13
C THR A 333 -18.43 7.04 -1.38
N ASP A 334 -19.20 7.81 -2.13
CA ASP A 334 -19.28 7.70 -3.59
C ASP A 334 -17.91 7.92 -4.28
N SER A 335 -17.16 8.91 -3.79
CA SER A 335 -15.82 9.20 -4.30
C SER A 335 -14.83 8.08 -3.94
N TYR A 336 -14.91 7.50 -2.75
CA TYR A 336 -14.04 6.39 -2.35
C TYR A 336 -14.24 5.17 -3.25
N GLU A 337 -15.47 4.85 -3.64
CA GLU A 337 -15.74 3.71 -4.52
C GLU A 337 -15.21 3.91 -5.95
N LYS A 338 -15.46 5.10 -6.52
CA LYS A 338 -15.32 5.33 -7.98
C LYS A 338 -14.10 6.14 -8.39
N CYS A 339 -13.40 6.81 -7.46
CA CYS A 339 -12.23 7.60 -7.80
C CYS A 339 -11.05 6.71 -8.20
N ILE A 340 -10.31 7.13 -9.24
CA ILE A 340 -9.12 6.39 -9.72
C ILE A 340 -7.83 6.81 -9.03
N TRP A 341 -7.81 7.98 -8.41
CA TRP A 341 -6.62 8.53 -7.77
C TRP A 341 -6.47 7.99 -6.35
N THR A 342 -5.54 7.05 -6.16
CA THR A 342 -5.31 6.36 -4.87
C THR A 342 -5.28 7.32 -3.69
N LYS A 343 -4.56 8.46 -3.82
CA LYS A 343 -4.46 9.42 -2.71
C LYS A 343 -5.80 10.08 -2.37
N LEU A 344 -6.62 10.42 -3.37
CA LEU A 344 -7.94 10.98 -3.13
C LEU A 344 -8.90 9.92 -2.59
N LYS A 345 -8.79 8.65 -3.01
CA LYS A 345 -9.57 7.54 -2.42
C LYS A 345 -9.30 7.41 -0.93
N GLU A 346 -8.02 7.38 -0.54
CA GLU A 346 -7.61 7.32 0.87
C GLU A 346 -8.21 8.49 1.66
N LEU A 347 -8.08 9.72 1.14
CA LEU A 347 -8.61 10.91 1.80
C LEU A 347 -10.14 10.92 1.89
N SER A 348 -10.85 10.40 0.88
CA SER A 348 -12.30 10.22 0.92
C SER A 348 -12.71 9.19 1.96
N TYR A 349 -12.02 8.06 2.02
CA TYR A 349 -12.26 7.04 3.05
C TYR A 349 -12.04 7.59 4.46
N GLU A 350 -10.93 8.29 4.67
CA GLU A 350 -10.63 8.97 5.93
C GLU A 350 -11.70 10.01 6.30
N GLY A 351 -12.17 10.80 5.32
CA GLY A 351 -13.24 11.78 5.49
C GLY A 351 -14.57 11.15 5.89
N SER A 352 -14.95 10.05 5.22
CA SER A 352 -16.13 9.25 5.52
C SER A 352 -16.05 8.68 6.94
N MET A 353 -15.00 7.92 7.27
CA MET A 353 -14.79 7.34 8.61
C MET A 353 -14.81 8.41 9.71
N ARG A 354 -14.20 9.57 9.47
CA ARG A 354 -14.19 10.68 10.44
C ARG A 354 -15.60 11.19 10.72
N LEU A 355 -16.41 11.40 9.69
CA LEU A 355 -17.79 11.86 9.87
C LEU A 355 -18.66 10.80 10.54
N GLU A 356 -18.43 9.52 10.23
CA GLU A 356 -19.19 8.40 10.80
C GLU A 356 -18.93 8.30 12.30
N ASN A 357 -17.66 8.36 12.68
CA ASN A 357 -17.26 8.40 14.08
C ASN A 357 -17.85 9.61 14.80
N LYS A 358 -17.85 10.79 14.17
CA LYS A 358 -18.40 12.01 14.79
C LYS A 358 -19.92 11.93 15.00
N ILE A 359 -20.66 11.43 14.00
CA ILE A 359 -22.11 11.24 14.12
C ILE A 359 -22.42 10.21 15.20
N SER A 360 -21.69 9.10 15.22
CA SER A 360 -21.82 8.06 16.23
C SER A 360 -21.51 8.59 17.63
N GLU A 361 -20.48 9.43 17.77
CA GLU A 361 -20.15 10.11 19.02
C GLU A 361 -21.28 11.01 19.51
N GLU A 362 -21.85 11.84 18.61
CA GLU A 362 -22.99 12.73 18.93
C GLU A 362 -24.24 11.94 19.35
N LEU A 363 -24.49 10.77 18.75
CA LEU A 363 -25.60 9.88 19.12
C LEU A 363 -25.39 9.27 20.51
N ILE A 364 -24.19 8.78 20.82
CA ILE A 364 -23.88 8.24 22.14
C ILE A 364 -23.98 9.35 23.19
N ASP A 365 -23.43 10.54 22.91
CA ASP A 365 -23.50 11.70 23.81
C ASP A 365 -24.94 12.11 24.13
N ALA A 366 -25.84 12.07 23.13
CA ALA A 366 -27.24 12.39 23.31
C ALA A 366 -27.98 11.34 24.16
N GLU A 367 -27.65 10.05 24.00
CA GLU A 367 -28.24 8.95 24.78
C GLU A 367 -27.88 9.05 26.26
N VAL A 368 -26.64 9.44 26.57
CA VAL A 368 -26.16 9.57 27.95
C VAL A 368 -26.44 10.95 28.55
N ALA A 369 -26.94 11.90 27.75
CA ALA A 369 -27.26 13.24 28.21
C ALA A 369 -28.40 13.22 29.25
N GLY A 370 -28.12 13.72 30.45
CA GLY A 370 -29.10 13.76 31.54
C GLY A 370 -29.32 12.44 32.27
N VAL A 371 -28.60 11.37 31.89
CA VAL A 371 -28.57 10.11 32.63
C VAL A 371 -27.65 10.26 33.84
N ASP A 372 -28.12 9.87 35.02
CA ASP A 372 -27.26 9.77 36.20
C ASP A 372 -26.37 8.52 36.09
N ILE A 373 -25.15 8.74 35.60
CA ILE A 373 -24.12 7.71 35.40
C ILE A 373 -23.88 6.89 36.69
N SER A 374 -24.09 7.48 37.87
CA SER A 374 -23.90 6.78 39.15
C SER A 374 -24.92 5.66 39.39
N GLN A 375 -26.08 5.69 38.72
CA GLN A 375 -27.14 4.69 38.86
C GLN A 375 -27.06 3.55 37.84
N MET A 376 -26.24 3.70 36.79
CA MET A 376 -26.11 2.69 35.73
C MET A 376 -25.53 1.36 36.27
N SER A 377 -25.95 0.25 35.67
CA SER A 377 -25.36 -1.06 35.89
C SER A 377 -23.96 -1.16 35.27
N VAL A 378 -23.19 -2.17 35.68
CA VAL A 378 -21.85 -2.41 35.10
C VAL A 378 -21.95 -2.72 33.60
N ASP A 379 -22.93 -3.49 33.17
CA ASP A 379 -23.08 -3.90 31.77
C ASP A 379 -23.45 -2.72 30.85
N GLU A 380 -24.30 -1.81 31.32
CA GLU A 380 -24.63 -0.59 30.58
C GLU A 380 -23.40 0.31 30.41
N LEU A 381 -22.62 0.49 31.48
CA LEU A 381 -21.38 1.29 31.44
C LEU A 381 -20.36 0.69 30.47
N LEU A 382 -20.19 -0.64 30.49
CA LEU A 382 -19.29 -1.35 29.58
C LEU A 382 -19.75 -1.25 28.13
N THR A 383 -21.05 -1.36 27.87
CA THR A 383 -21.62 -1.22 26.53
C THR A 383 -21.32 0.17 25.95
N ILE A 384 -21.50 1.22 26.76
CA ILE A 384 -21.18 2.59 26.33
C ILE A 384 -19.68 2.79 26.14
N ALA A 385 -18.85 2.27 27.06
CA ALA A 385 -17.41 2.33 26.93
C ALA A 385 -16.94 1.68 25.61
N GLN A 386 -17.43 0.50 25.30
CA GLN A 386 -17.09 -0.22 24.08
C GLN A 386 -17.50 0.57 22.83
N ARG A 387 -18.71 1.12 22.80
CA ARG A 387 -19.19 1.95 21.67
C ARG A 387 -18.28 3.16 21.44
N TYR A 388 -17.83 3.84 22.51
CA TYR A 388 -16.85 4.92 22.37
C TYR A 388 -15.47 4.42 21.91
N GLU A 389 -15.04 3.21 22.30
CA GLU A 389 -13.78 2.63 21.80
C GLU A 389 -13.84 2.25 20.32
N GLU A 390 -14.95 1.70 19.84
CA GLU A 390 -15.17 1.32 18.44
C GLU A 390 -15.01 2.51 17.50
N ILE A 391 -15.43 3.71 17.93
CA ILE A 391 -15.25 4.97 17.18
C ILE A 391 -13.96 5.72 17.52
N ASN A 392 -13.04 5.08 18.26
CA ASN A 392 -11.75 5.61 18.70
C ASN A 392 -11.84 6.86 19.62
N ALA A 393 -12.98 7.08 20.30
CA ALA A 393 -13.20 8.12 21.30
C ALA A 393 -12.71 7.69 22.71
N LYS A 394 -11.43 7.31 22.80
CA LYS A 394 -10.82 6.67 23.98
C LYS A 394 -10.96 7.48 25.29
N SER A 395 -10.92 8.81 25.23
CA SER A 395 -11.05 9.67 26.40
C SER A 395 -12.43 9.57 27.04
N LYS A 396 -13.49 9.45 26.23
CA LYS A 396 -14.86 9.26 26.69
C LYS A 396 -15.08 7.85 27.20
N ALA A 397 -14.61 6.83 26.47
CA ALA A 397 -14.69 5.44 26.90
C ALA A 397 -14.14 5.23 28.32
N VAL A 398 -12.98 5.83 28.63
CA VAL A 398 -12.33 5.74 29.95
C VAL A 398 -13.23 6.22 31.09
N ILE A 399 -14.08 7.23 30.88
CA ILE A 399 -14.98 7.73 31.92
C ILE A 399 -15.93 6.62 32.39
N TYR A 400 -16.51 5.89 31.45
CA TYR A 400 -17.44 4.80 31.74
C TYR A 400 -16.73 3.58 32.32
N GLU A 401 -15.51 3.27 31.85
CA GLU A 401 -14.67 2.22 32.44
C GLU A 401 -14.32 2.49 33.90
N ILE A 402 -14.01 3.75 34.25
CA ILE A 402 -13.73 4.14 35.64
C ILE A 402 -14.95 3.90 36.52
N GLN A 403 -16.16 4.22 36.04
CA GLN A 403 -17.38 4.00 36.80
C GLN A 403 -17.72 2.52 36.93
N ALA A 404 -17.54 1.74 35.87
CA ALA A 404 -17.71 0.30 35.90
C ALA A 404 -16.73 -0.34 36.90
N ALA A 405 -15.47 0.10 36.91
CA ALA A 405 -14.46 -0.35 37.87
C ALA A 405 -14.88 -0.05 39.31
N ARG A 406 -15.35 1.16 39.61
CA ARG A 406 -15.82 1.56 40.94
C ARG A 406 -17.02 0.74 41.42
N LYS A 407 -17.87 0.28 40.50
CA LYS A 407 -19.00 -0.62 40.77
C LYS A 407 -18.60 -2.10 40.90
N GLY A 408 -17.32 -2.43 40.79
CA GLY A 408 -16.79 -3.78 41.01
C GLY A 408 -16.49 -4.57 39.73
N SER A 409 -16.51 -3.95 38.55
CA SER A 409 -16.05 -4.61 37.32
C SER A 409 -14.55 -4.88 37.37
N SER A 410 -14.16 -6.13 37.61
CA SER A 410 -12.75 -6.52 37.67
C SER A 410 -11.99 -6.31 36.37
N TYR A 411 -12.66 -6.48 35.23
CA TYR A 411 -12.10 -6.22 33.90
C TYR A 411 -11.79 -4.74 33.71
N SER A 412 -12.80 -3.88 33.91
CA SER A 412 -12.64 -2.42 33.78
C SER A 412 -11.60 -1.89 34.75
N ALA A 413 -11.59 -2.41 35.98
CA ALA A 413 -10.61 -2.06 36.99
C ALA A 413 -9.19 -2.37 36.52
N CYS A 414 -8.95 -3.55 35.95
CA CYS A 414 -7.63 -3.87 35.40
C CYS A 414 -7.24 -2.91 34.26
N LYS A 415 -8.17 -2.61 33.35
CA LYS A 415 -7.94 -1.71 32.20
C LYS A 415 -7.59 -0.29 32.63
N VAL A 416 -8.38 0.28 33.54
CA VAL A 416 -8.17 1.61 34.11
C VAL A 416 -6.89 1.66 34.93
N GLY A 417 -6.60 0.62 35.71
CA GLY A 417 -5.38 0.52 36.51
C GLY A 417 -4.11 0.60 35.66
N VAL A 418 -4.08 -0.09 34.52
CA VAL A 418 -2.96 -0.02 33.56
C VAL A 418 -2.84 1.39 32.97
N LYS A 419 -3.96 2.01 32.57
CA LYS A 419 -3.97 3.39 32.05
C LYS A 419 -3.44 4.40 33.07
N TYR A 420 -3.87 4.31 34.33
CA TYR A 420 -3.36 5.15 35.42
C TYR A 420 -1.86 4.92 35.67
N PHE A 421 -1.42 3.66 35.62
CA PHE A 421 0.00 3.36 35.73
C PHE A 421 0.81 4.00 34.59
N ASP A 422 0.34 3.91 33.35
CA ASP A 422 1.00 4.51 32.19
C ASP A 422 1.07 6.05 32.29
N TRP A 423 -0.01 6.68 32.76
CA TRP A 423 -0.04 8.13 33.00
C TRP A 423 0.91 8.57 34.12
N SER A 424 1.19 7.69 35.08
CA SER A 424 2.05 8.03 36.21
C SER A 424 3.51 8.28 35.86
N LYS A 425 3.97 7.83 34.68
CA LYS A 425 5.40 7.81 34.31
C LYS A 425 6.30 7.38 35.48
N ARG A 426 6.02 6.23 36.11
CA ARG A 426 6.77 5.56 37.20
C ARG A 426 7.02 6.34 38.51
N GLU A 427 6.77 7.64 38.57
CA GLU A 427 7.11 8.50 39.72
C GLU A 427 5.94 9.38 40.21
N ASP A 428 4.85 9.52 39.44
CA ASP A 428 3.68 10.27 39.89
C ASP A 428 2.87 9.47 40.92
N GLU A 429 3.05 9.86 42.18
CA GLU A 429 2.47 9.16 43.33
C GLU A 429 0.93 9.13 43.31
N MET A 430 0.29 10.18 42.78
CA MET A 430 -1.16 10.27 42.74
C MET A 430 -1.73 9.22 41.80
N TRP A 431 -1.21 9.15 40.57
CA TRP A 431 -1.66 8.15 39.60
C TRP A 431 -1.32 6.72 40.01
N LEU A 432 -0.17 6.50 40.66
CA LEU A 432 0.17 5.19 41.21
C LEU A 432 -0.78 4.76 42.34
N LYS A 433 -1.23 5.68 43.20
CA LYS A 433 -2.24 5.38 44.21
C LYS A 433 -3.59 5.04 43.58
N TYR A 434 -4.01 5.79 42.57
CA TYR A 434 -5.25 5.47 41.85
C TYR A 434 -5.18 4.13 41.11
N ALA A 435 -4.04 3.82 40.47
CA ALA A 435 -3.82 2.50 39.88
C ALA A 435 -3.97 1.40 40.94
N PHE A 436 -3.32 1.57 42.09
CA PHE A 436 -3.38 0.62 43.21
C PHE A 436 -4.81 0.41 43.72
N GLU A 437 -5.55 1.49 43.99
CA GLU A 437 -6.92 1.43 44.49
C GLU A 437 -7.83 0.68 43.53
N VAL A 438 -7.72 0.98 42.23
CA VAL A 438 -8.53 0.33 41.21
C VAL A 438 -8.14 -1.14 41.06
N PHE A 439 -6.85 -1.49 41.06
CA PHE A 439 -6.43 -2.88 41.04
C PHE A 439 -6.87 -3.65 42.30
N ASP A 440 -6.87 -3.02 43.49
CA ASP A 440 -7.39 -3.65 44.72
C ASP A 440 -8.89 -3.95 44.61
N ILE A 441 -9.68 -3.02 44.09
CA ILE A 441 -11.10 -3.23 43.80
C ILE A 441 -11.28 -4.41 42.82
N GLY A 442 -10.57 -4.38 41.69
CA GLY A 442 -10.74 -5.40 40.66
C GLY A 442 -10.21 -6.78 41.06
N SER A 443 -9.20 -6.86 41.92
CA SER A 443 -8.63 -8.12 42.40
C SER A 443 -9.63 -8.98 43.19
N LYS A 444 -10.70 -8.37 43.72
CA LYS A 444 -11.75 -9.04 44.52
C LYS A 444 -12.76 -9.81 43.67
N GLY A 445 -12.83 -9.53 42.37
CA GLY A 445 -13.71 -10.27 41.45
C GLY A 445 -12.96 -11.25 40.56
N ASN A 446 -13.58 -11.64 39.45
CA ASN A 446 -13.18 -12.82 38.67
C ASN A 446 -12.21 -12.53 37.52
N TYR A 447 -11.66 -11.32 37.38
CA TYR A 447 -10.66 -11.07 36.32
C TYR A 447 -9.24 -11.30 36.87
N ALA A 448 -8.63 -12.42 36.50
CA ALA A 448 -7.33 -12.84 37.03
C ALA A 448 -6.21 -11.79 36.82
N PRO A 449 -6.04 -11.14 35.64
CA PRO A 449 -4.95 -10.18 35.42
C PRO A 449 -4.89 -9.00 36.40
N CYS A 450 -6.02 -8.64 37.01
CA CYS A 450 -6.09 -7.61 38.04
C CYS A 450 -5.31 -8.02 39.30
N LYS A 451 -5.40 -9.30 39.70
CA LYS A 451 -4.65 -9.87 40.84
C LYS A 451 -3.15 -9.87 40.57
N TYR A 452 -2.75 -10.20 39.34
CA TYR A 452 -1.35 -10.18 38.92
C TYR A 452 -0.76 -8.76 38.96
N ASN A 453 -1.45 -7.77 38.37
CA ASN A 453 -0.98 -6.38 38.39
C ASN A 453 -0.91 -5.84 39.82
N LEU A 454 -1.87 -6.17 40.69
CA LEU A 454 -1.81 -5.81 42.10
C LEU A 454 -0.62 -6.47 42.81
N ALA A 455 -0.32 -7.74 42.51
CA ALA A 455 0.86 -8.43 43.04
C ALA A 455 2.16 -7.72 42.67
N LEU A 456 2.27 -7.25 41.41
CA LEU A 456 3.41 -6.44 40.97
C LEU A 456 3.50 -5.11 41.76
N MET A 457 2.37 -4.43 42.00
CA MET A 457 2.39 -3.20 42.79
C MET A 457 2.88 -3.41 44.22
N TYR A 458 2.47 -4.51 44.86
CA TYR A 458 3.00 -4.89 46.19
C TYR A 458 4.45 -5.34 46.15
N LEU A 459 4.88 -6.05 45.09
CA LEU A 459 6.26 -6.50 44.95
C LEU A 459 7.21 -5.32 44.82
N TYR A 460 6.88 -4.38 43.94
CA TYR A 460 7.75 -3.25 43.58
C TYR A 460 7.51 -1.99 44.42
N GLY A 461 6.41 -1.93 45.19
CA GLY A 461 6.05 -0.76 45.98
C GLY A 461 5.53 0.41 45.14
N TYR A 462 4.83 0.15 44.05
CA TYR A 462 4.21 1.21 43.23
C TYR A 462 2.98 1.75 43.95
N GLY A 463 2.96 3.06 44.27
CA GLY A 463 1.83 3.73 44.95
C GLY A 463 1.60 3.32 46.41
N ILE A 464 2.23 2.24 46.88
CA ILE A 464 2.10 1.69 48.23
C ILE A 464 3.45 1.21 48.78
N SER A 465 3.53 0.97 50.10
CA SER A 465 4.67 0.27 50.71
C SER A 465 4.77 -1.16 50.19
N PRO A 466 5.97 -1.65 49.83
CA PRO A 466 6.13 -3.03 49.39
C PRO A 466 5.63 -4.05 50.42
N ASN A 467 5.02 -5.14 49.96
CA ASN A 467 4.60 -6.27 50.78
C ASN A 467 4.72 -7.58 49.98
N TYR A 468 5.83 -8.27 50.18
CA TYR A 468 6.13 -9.50 49.44
C TYR A 468 5.14 -10.64 49.74
N GLU A 469 4.70 -10.79 50.99
CA GLU A 469 3.78 -11.88 51.38
C GLU A 469 2.45 -11.73 50.65
N LYS A 470 1.93 -10.50 50.62
CA LYS A 470 0.70 -10.17 49.89
C LYS A 470 0.87 -10.30 48.37
N ALA A 471 2.04 -9.93 47.84
CA ALA A 471 2.36 -10.14 46.42
C ALA A 471 2.34 -11.64 46.06
N LEU A 472 2.98 -12.49 46.88
CA LEU A 472 2.99 -13.94 46.69
C LEU A 472 1.58 -14.54 46.80
N GLU A 473 0.78 -14.09 47.78
CA GLU A 473 -0.60 -14.53 47.97
C GLU A 473 -1.46 -14.23 46.75
N LEU A 474 -1.44 -12.97 46.27
CA LEU A 474 -2.21 -12.53 45.09
C LEU A 474 -1.74 -13.26 43.83
N TYR A 475 -0.44 -13.49 43.71
CA TYR A 475 0.13 -14.24 42.60
C TYR A 475 -0.30 -15.72 42.59
N ASN A 476 -0.30 -16.38 43.76
CA ASN A 476 -0.78 -17.76 43.85
C ASN A 476 -2.28 -17.84 43.50
N LYS A 477 -3.10 -16.90 44.00
CA LYS A 477 -4.53 -16.79 43.64
C LYS A 477 -4.73 -16.60 42.13
N TYR A 478 -3.88 -15.80 41.50
CA TYR A 478 -3.87 -15.62 40.05
C TYR A 478 -3.59 -16.93 39.31
N ILE A 479 -2.57 -17.69 39.72
CA ILE A 479 -2.21 -18.97 39.09
C ILE A 479 -3.29 -20.04 39.32
N GLU A 480 -3.85 -20.13 40.52
CA GLU A 480 -4.97 -21.04 40.82
C GLU A 480 -6.15 -20.77 39.91
N GLN A 481 -6.53 -19.49 39.77
CA GLN A 481 -7.67 -19.09 38.96
C GLN A 481 -7.45 -19.41 37.47
N ILE A 482 -6.30 -19.02 36.90
CA ILE A 482 -5.98 -19.30 35.50
C ILE A 482 -5.90 -20.80 35.22
N SER A 483 -5.40 -21.59 36.17
CA SER A 483 -5.32 -23.04 36.03
C SER A 483 -6.72 -23.69 36.01
N ALA A 484 -7.72 -23.07 36.64
CA ALA A 484 -9.09 -23.57 36.69
C ALA A 484 -9.93 -23.17 35.45
N GLU A 485 -9.80 -21.93 34.98
CA GLU A 485 -10.58 -21.38 33.84
C GLU A 485 -9.96 -21.74 32.48
N GLY A 486 -8.63 -21.96 32.45
CA GLY A 486 -7.89 -22.30 31.25
C GLY A 486 -7.25 -21.08 30.58
N TYR A 487 -5.98 -21.22 30.22
CA TYR A 487 -5.15 -20.15 29.66
C TYR A 487 -5.70 -19.50 28.38
N GLU A 488 -6.52 -20.23 27.61
CA GLU A 488 -7.05 -19.79 26.30
C GLU A 488 -8.18 -18.77 26.43
N GLU A 489 -8.95 -18.80 27.52
CA GLU A 489 -10.08 -17.89 27.77
C GLU A 489 -9.62 -16.43 27.83
N TYR A 490 -8.43 -16.20 28.41
CA TYR A 490 -7.82 -14.89 28.56
C TYR A 490 -7.01 -14.42 27.34
N SER A 491 -6.80 -15.28 26.34
CA SER A 491 -6.04 -14.95 25.13
C SER A 491 -6.83 -14.09 24.12
N LYS A 492 -8.16 -14.06 24.23
CA LYS A 492 -9.07 -13.44 23.26
C LYS A 492 -9.22 -11.92 23.42
N ASP A 493 -8.95 -11.38 24.61
CA ASP A 493 -9.18 -9.96 24.96
C ASP A 493 -8.00 -9.02 24.68
N ASN A 494 -7.06 -9.40 23.79
CA ASN A 494 -5.89 -8.58 23.43
C ASN A 494 -5.12 -8.06 24.66
N TYR A 495 -5.00 -8.90 25.69
CA TYR A 495 -4.13 -8.72 26.86
C TYR A 495 -3.86 -7.27 27.27
N LEU A 496 -4.76 -6.70 28.09
CA LEU A 496 -4.49 -5.46 28.83
C LEU A 496 -3.11 -5.59 29.47
N GLY A 497 -2.12 -4.87 28.94
CA GLY A 497 -0.71 -5.07 29.25
C GLY A 497 -0.42 -5.09 30.75
N THR A 498 0.68 -5.71 31.14
CA THR A 498 1.18 -5.56 32.51
C THR A 498 1.61 -4.11 32.74
N ILE A 499 1.64 -3.68 34.00
CA ILE A 499 2.32 -2.43 34.37
C ILE A 499 3.84 -2.45 34.04
N THR A 500 4.41 -3.59 33.62
CA THR A 500 5.80 -3.69 33.15
C THR A 500 5.94 -3.48 31.65
N GLY A 501 4.85 -3.22 30.91
CA GLY A 501 4.86 -2.99 29.47
C GLY A 501 5.08 -4.27 28.65
N THR A 502 5.09 -5.43 29.29
CA THR A 502 5.08 -6.72 28.60
C THR A 502 3.65 -7.04 28.20
N LEU A 503 3.44 -7.21 26.88
CA LEU A 503 2.23 -7.87 26.39
C LEU A 503 2.22 -9.27 27.01
N TYR A 504 1.19 -9.59 27.78
CA TYR A 504 0.97 -10.98 28.16
C TYR A 504 0.80 -11.74 26.84
N ASN A 505 1.75 -12.61 26.50
CA ASN A 505 1.52 -13.54 25.40
C ASN A 505 1.09 -14.88 26.01
N GLU A 506 0.50 -15.73 25.18
CA GLU A 506 0.02 -17.06 25.58
C GLU A 506 1.14 -17.86 26.28
N GLU A 507 2.38 -17.69 25.84
CA GLU A 507 3.56 -18.30 26.47
C GLU A 507 3.92 -17.70 27.84
N ALA A 508 3.84 -16.39 28.07
CA ALA A 508 4.17 -15.74 29.34
C ALA A 508 3.06 -15.95 30.38
N THR A 509 1.83 -16.18 29.93
CA THR A 509 0.70 -16.55 30.79
C THR A 509 0.81 -18.03 31.17
N LYS A 510 1.07 -18.92 30.21
CA LYS A 510 1.33 -20.37 30.44
C LYS A 510 2.60 -20.60 31.26
N LYS A 511 3.62 -19.77 31.07
CA LYS A 511 4.79 -19.69 31.92
C LYS A 511 4.48 -18.69 33.03
N GLY A 512 3.74 -19.01 34.08
CA GLY A 512 3.85 -18.26 35.36
C GLY A 512 5.30 -18.23 35.92
N ILE A 513 6.21 -18.93 35.26
CA ILE A 513 7.61 -19.07 35.61
C ILE A 513 8.36 -17.72 35.67
N PRO A 514 8.22 -16.69 34.80
CA PRO A 514 8.95 -15.44 34.93
C PRO A 514 8.56 -14.66 36.18
N LEU A 515 7.28 -14.49 36.54
CA LEU A 515 6.94 -13.78 37.78
C LEU A 515 7.15 -14.66 39.02
N LYS A 516 6.89 -15.97 38.97
CA LYS A 516 7.21 -16.85 40.10
C LYS A 516 8.72 -16.86 40.36
N LYS A 517 9.51 -16.95 39.30
CA LYS A 517 10.97 -16.82 39.33
C LYS A 517 11.37 -15.42 39.78
N GLU A 518 10.75 -14.35 39.31
CA GLU A 518 11.02 -13.00 39.84
C GLU A 518 10.69 -12.93 41.32
N LEU A 519 9.56 -13.45 41.80
CA LEU A 519 9.25 -13.49 43.23
C LEU A 519 10.30 -14.31 44.01
N ASP A 520 10.67 -15.49 43.50
CA ASP A 520 11.65 -16.37 44.14
C ASP A 520 13.08 -15.79 44.10
N ASP A 521 13.48 -15.15 43.00
CA ASP A 521 14.73 -14.41 42.80
C ASP A 521 14.75 -13.14 43.67
N PHE A 522 13.63 -12.41 43.78
CA PHE A 522 13.47 -11.27 44.70
C PHE A 522 13.39 -11.69 46.17
N ASN A 523 13.32 -12.99 46.48
CA ASN A 523 13.50 -13.49 47.84
C ASN A 523 14.98 -13.76 48.14
N ASN A 524 15.88 -13.64 47.15
CA ASN A 524 17.32 -13.74 47.32
C ASN A 524 17.87 -12.48 48.02
N PRO A 525 18.69 -12.63 49.09
CA PRO A 525 19.32 -11.50 49.77
C PRO A 525 20.14 -10.56 48.86
N ASP A 526 20.83 -11.09 47.84
CA ASP A 526 21.67 -10.31 46.92
C ASP A 526 20.82 -9.44 45.97
N GLU A 527 19.77 -10.01 45.39
CA GLU A 527 18.84 -9.29 44.50
C GLU A 527 18.06 -8.19 45.25
N LEU A 528 17.58 -8.50 46.46
CA LEU A 528 16.94 -7.51 47.34
C LEU A 528 17.87 -6.33 47.62
N TYR A 529 19.16 -6.60 47.83
CA TYR A 529 20.16 -5.57 48.04
C TYR A 529 20.38 -4.72 46.77
N GLN A 530 20.48 -5.33 45.59
CA GLN A 530 20.62 -4.58 44.33
C GLN A 530 19.40 -3.71 44.01
N TRP A 531 18.19 -4.22 44.27
CA TRP A 531 16.97 -3.45 44.13
C TRP A 531 16.90 -2.27 45.11
N ALA A 532 17.27 -2.50 46.37
CA ALA A 532 17.38 -1.43 47.35
C ALA A 532 18.35 -0.33 46.89
N ARG A 533 19.50 -0.72 46.31
CA ARG A 533 20.52 0.19 45.74
C ARG A 533 19.99 1.00 44.57
N PHE A 534 19.30 0.35 43.63
CA PHE A 534 18.69 0.99 42.47
C PHE A 534 17.69 2.07 42.91
N ARG A 535 16.86 1.74 43.90
CA ARG A 535 15.78 2.59 44.44
C ARG A 535 16.24 3.66 45.43
N GLU A 536 17.54 3.77 45.74
CA GLU A 536 18.05 4.85 46.61
C GLU A 536 17.83 6.25 46.03
N ARG A 537 17.59 6.34 44.73
CA ARG A 537 17.38 7.60 43.99
C ARG A 537 15.91 7.97 43.88
N ASP A 538 15.00 7.07 44.24
CA ASP A 538 13.57 7.30 44.18
C ASP A 538 13.16 8.38 45.19
N SER A 539 12.05 9.07 44.89
CA SER A 539 11.41 10.02 45.80
C SER A 539 10.92 9.39 47.12
N ARG A 540 10.86 8.06 47.16
CA ARG A 540 10.32 7.23 48.26
C ARG A 540 11.41 6.41 48.93
N PRO A 541 12.17 7.01 49.87
CA PRO A 541 13.27 6.32 50.56
C PRO A 541 12.81 5.08 51.34
N GLU A 542 11.55 5.04 51.79
CA GLU A 542 10.96 3.91 52.49
C GLU A 542 10.95 2.61 51.67
N ILE A 543 10.90 2.69 50.34
CA ILE A 543 10.98 1.52 49.45
C ILE A 543 12.38 0.89 49.54
N SER A 544 13.42 1.71 49.43
CA SER A 544 14.81 1.24 49.55
C SER A 544 15.10 0.71 50.96
N ILE A 545 14.57 1.38 52.00
CA ILE A 545 14.64 0.92 53.39
C ILE A 545 14.00 -0.46 53.56
N TYR A 546 12.81 -0.69 52.97
CA TYR A 546 12.15 -1.99 53.02
C TYR A 546 13.02 -3.09 52.43
N PHE A 547 13.54 -2.89 51.21
CA PHE A 547 14.34 -3.91 50.52
C PHE A 547 15.66 -4.19 51.25
N TYR A 548 16.34 -3.16 51.77
CA TYR A 548 17.52 -3.35 52.61
C TYR A 548 17.22 -4.11 53.90
N THR A 549 16.13 -3.77 54.57
CA THR A 549 15.72 -4.43 55.82
C THR A 549 15.47 -5.92 55.56
N ARG A 550 14.78 -6.25 54.48
CA ARG A 550 14.49 -7.63 54.08
C ARG A 550 15.76 -8.38 53.66
N ALA A 551 16.65 -7.74 52.88
CA ALA A 551 17.95 -8.31 52.51
C ALA A 551 18.80 -8.65 53.74
N ALA A 552 18.82 -7.75 54.73
CA ALA A 552 19.53 -7.97 55.99
C ALA A 552 18.93 -9.11 56.81
N GLN A 553 17.59 -9.17 56.93
CA GLN A 553 16.88 -10.28 57.60
C GLN A 553 17.17 -11.64 56.93
N LYS A 554 17.37 -11.65 55.61
CA LYS A 554 17.74 -12.83 54.82
C LYS A 554 19.24 -13.13 54.81
N GLY A 555 20.05 -12.36 55.54
CA GLY A 555 21.48 -12.64 55.73
C GLY A 555 22.42 -11.99 54.70
N HIS A 556 21.99 -10.98 53.94
CA HIS A 556 22.89 -10.27 53.03
C HIS A 556 24.01 -9.54 53.81
N PRO A 557 25.31 -9.78 53.49
CA PRO A 557 26.43 -9.37 54.34
C PRO A 557 26.59 -7.85 54.47
N LYS A 558 26.16 -7.08 53.45
CA LYS A 558 26.33 -5.62 53.40
C LYS A 558 25.02 -4.83 53.59
N ALA A 559 23.88 -5.51 53.74
CA ALA A 559 22.59 -4.82 53.71
C ALA A 559 22.34 -4.01 54.98
N ALA A 560 22.66 -4.55 56.15
CA ALA A 560 22.48 -3.85 57.42
C ALA A 560 23.35 -2.58 57.53
N GLU A 561 24.63 -2.69 57.14
CA GLU A 561 25.55 -1.55 57.11
C GLU A 561 25.06 -0.46 56.14
N ARG A 562 24.66 -0.87 54.92
CA ARG A 562 24.18 0.08 53.92
C ARG A 562 22.86 0.73 54.31
N LEU A 563 21.96 -0.02 54.96
CA LEU A 563 20.70 0.49 55.50
C LEU A 563 20.94 1.63 56.48
N GLU A 564 21.85 1.44 57.44
CA GLU A 564 22.17 2.47 58.43
C GLU A 564 22.82 3.69 57.77
N ALA A 565 23.74 3.47 56.82
CA ALA A 565 24.33 4.56 56.04
C ALA A 565 23.28 5.34 55.22
N PHE A 566 22.29 4.63 54.65
CA PHE A 566 21.22 5.24 53.86
C PHE A 566 20.23 6.01 54.73
N LYS A 567 19.80 5.46 55.88
CA LYS A 567 18.98 6.17 56.88
C LYS A 567 19.64 7.45 57.37
N LYS A 568 20.95 7.39 57.67
CA LYS A 568 21.73 8.57 58.07
C LYS A 568 21.74 9.64 56.98
N LYS A 569 21.99 9.24 55.72
CA LYS A 569 21.96 10.14 54.56
C LYS A 569 20.59 10.81 54.36
N ILE A 570 19.49 10.10 54.61
CA ILE A 570 18.13 10.66 54.53
C ILE A 570 17.91 11.67 55.67
N ALA A 571 18.29 11.33 56.90
CA ALA A 571 18.17 12.20 58.06
C ALA A 571 19.00 13.50 57.89
N GLU A 572 20.21 13.40 57.35
CA GLU A 572 21.06 14.55 57.01
C GLU A 572 20.41 15.45 55.96
N LYS A 573 19.84 14.87 54.89
CA LYS A 573 19.08 15.63 53.88
C LYS A 573 17.87 16.36 54.49
N GLN A 574 17.09 15.68 55.32
CA GLN A 574 15.90 16.27 55.96
C GLN A 574 16.23 17.39 56.95
N ASN A 575 17.40 17.33 57.61
CA ASN A 575 17.88 18.40 58.47
C ASN A 575 18.42 19.59 57.67
N SER A 576 19.09 19.34 56.53
CA SER A 576 19.57 20.40 55.63
C SER A 576 18.48 21.14 54.85
N SER A 577 17.29 20.55 54.68
CA SER A 577 16.14 21.20 54.04
C SER A 577 15.23 21.97 55.02
N LYS A 578 15.48 21.83 56.33
CA LYS A 578 14.76 22.53 57.41
C LYS A 578 15.51 23.77 57.92
N GLN A 579 16.81 23.86 57.63
CA GLN A 579 17.61 25.09 57.72
C GLN A 579 17.44 25.89 56.44
#